data_AF-A0A836VMV9-F1
#
_entry.id   AF-A0A836VMV9-F1
#
_cell.length_a   1.000
_cell.length_b   1.000
_cell.length_c   1.000
_cell.angle_alpha   90.00
_cell.angle_beta   90.00
_cell.angle_gamma   90.00
#
_symmetry.space_group_name_H-M   'P 1'
#
loop_
_entity.id
_entity.type
_entity.pdbx_description
1 polymer ?
#
loop_
_entity_poly.entity_id
_entity_poly.type
_entity_poly.pdbx_seq_one_letter_code
_entity_poly.pdbx_strand_id
1 'polypeptide(L)'
;MSILKNYNGFILDLDGVIYLGNQLVPHSKKCVERINRLGIKYVFVTNDCRLSALQYSQKLRNFGIPCTKEQIITPLSVLLRQLTNKSSRKTPGVLAFTSKKVRRGLKSNKNIKILDPEKDYKSAQIVLVAGSQDFNYMDLMYACLAIQNGATFYTTSKDYTFPSNYGYLIPGTGAIVAAIEKATGANAINLGKPSKAIFDIA
;
A
#
# COMPACT_ATOMS: atom_id res chain seq x y z
N MET A 1 -2.32 -4.84 -35.71
CA MET A 1 -1.75 -5.75 -34.69
C MET A 1 -2.37 -5.43 -33.33
N SER A 2 -2.64 -6.43 -32.49
CA SER A 2 -3.16 -6.21 -31.13
C SER A 2 -2.09 -5.54 -30.25
N ILE A 3 -2.41 -4.42 -29.59
CA ILE A 3 -1.49 -3.71 -28.67
C ILE A 3 -0.82 -4.64 -27.64
N LEU A 4 -1.53 -5.72 -27.25
CA LEU A 4 -1.01 -6.76 -26.36
C LEU A 4 0.30 -7.39 -26.82
N LYS A 5 0.53 -7.52 -28.14
CA LYS A 5 1.74 -8.14 -28.68
C LYS A 5 2.95 -7.21 -28.72
N ASN A 6 2.76 -5.92 -28.45
CA ASN A 6 3.83 -4.93 -28.48
C ASN A 6 4.57 -4.82 -27.14
N TYR A 7 4.10 -5.49 -26.09
CA TYR A 7 4.65 -5.39 -24.73
C TYR A 7 4.97 -6.77 -24.16
N ASN A 8 6.07 -6.87 -23.41
CA ASN A 8 6.48 -8.11 -22.74
C ASN A 8 5.66 -8.43 -21.48
N GLY A 9 4.96 -7.43 -20.94
CA GLY A 9 4.09 -7.61 -19.79
C GLY A 9 3.22 -6.39 -19.49
N PHE A 10 2.27 -6.58 -18.58
CA PHE A 10 1.30 -5.57 -18.18
C PHE A 10 1.27 -5.36 -16.67
N ILE A 11 1.26 -4.10 -16.26
CA ILE A 11 0.99 -3.69 -14.88
C ILE A 11 -0.45 -3.18 -14.86
N LEU A 12 -1.34 -3.93 -14.21
CA LEU A 12 -2.77 -3.68 -14.19
C LEU A 12 -3.17 -3.02 -12.88
N ASP A 13 -3.81 -1.86 -12.95
CA ASP A 13 -4.46 -1.29 -11.77
C ASP A 13 -5.65 -2.16 -11.33
N LEU A 14 -6.09 -2.05 -10.08
CA LEU A 14 -7.28 -2.73 -9.58
C LEU A 14 -8.52 -1.84 -9.58
N ASP A 15 -8.53 -0.82 -8.72
CA ASP A 15 -9.68 0.04 -8.50
C ASP A 15 -9.95 0.91 -9.74
N GLY A 16 -11.15 0.81 -10.31
CA GLY A 16 -11.55 1.50 -11.53
C GLY A 16 -11.07 0.87 -12.84
N VAL A 17 -10.23 -0.18 -12.78
CA VAL A 17 -9.72 -0.89 -13.97
C VAL A 17 -10.19 -2.34 -14.02
N ILE A 18 -10.03 -3.09 -12.92
CA ILE A 18 -10.54 -4.46 -12.82
C ILE A 18 -11.91 -4.47 -12.18
N TYR A 19 -12.09 -3.73 -11.09
CA TYR A 19 -13.35 -3.65 -10.36
C TYR A 19 -13.58 -2.24 -9.80
N LEU A 20 -14.84 -1.94 -9.50
CA LEU A 20 -15.24 -0.81 -8.66
C LEU A 20 -16.03 -1.38 -7.48
N GLY A 21 -15.47 -1.26 -6.28
CA GLY A 21 -16.03 -1.88 -5.08
C GLY A 21 -16.09 -3.41 -5.21
N ASN A 22 -17.31 -3.95 -5.38
CA ASN A 22 -17.60 -5.38 -5.51
C ASN A 22 -18.11 -5.77 -6.91
N GLN A 23 -18.02 -4.88 -7.90
CA GLN A 23 -18.46 -5.15 -9.26
C GLN A 23 -17.27 -5.09 -10.22
N LEU A 24 -17.20 -6.04 -11.16
CA LEU A 24 -16.20 -6.00 -12.23
C LEU A 24 -16.47 -4.82 -13.16
N VAL A 25 -15.40 -4.13 -13.56
CA VAL A 25 -15.45 -3.20 -14.68
C VAL A 25 -15.79 -3.98 -15.95
N PRO A 26 -16.67 -3.48 -16.83
CA PRO A 26 -17.03 -4.17 -18.07
C PRO A 26 -15.79 -4.63 -18.86
N HIS A 27 -15.83 -5.88 -19.32
CA HIS A 27 -14.77 -6.52 -20.10
C HIS A 27 -13.41 -6.73 -19.40
N SER A 28 -13.22 -6.30 -18.15
CA SER A 28 -11.92 -6.40 -17.45
C SER A 28 -11.45 -7.86 -17.33
N LYS A 29 -12.34 -8.77 -16.90
CA LYS A 29 -12.07 -10.21 -16.83
C LYS A 29 -11.67 -10.78 -18.19
N LYS A 30 -12.43 -10.48 -19.24
CA LYS A 30 -12.14 -10.96 -20.61
C LYS A 30 -10.78 -10.47 -21.10
N CYS A 31 -10.38 -9.24 -20.72
CA CYS A 31 -9.06 -8.68 -21.02
C CYS A 31 -7.95 -9.49 -20.33
N VAL A 32 -8.05 -9.71 -19.02
CA VAL A 32 -7.07 -10.50 -18.26
C VAL A 32 -6.96 -11.93 -18.79
N GLU A 33 -8.09 -12.58 -19.09
CA GLU A 33 -8.11 -13.91 -19.70
C GLU A 33 -7.43 -13.94 -21.08
N ARG A 34 -7.52 -12.87 -21.85
CA ARG A 34 -6.83 -12.76 -23.14
C ARG A 34 -5.33 -12.59 -22.96
N ILE A 35 -4.89 -11.75 -22.02
CA ILE A 35 -3.47 -11.58 -21.67
C ILE A 35 -2.89 -12.93 -21.24
N ASN A 36 -3.60 -13.65 -20.36
CA ASN A 36 -3.20 -14.95 -19.86
C ASN A 36 -3.11 -16.02 -20.97
N ARG A 37 -4.12 -16.09 -21.87
CA ARG A 37 -4.12 -17.01 -23.03
C ARG A 37 -2.97 -16.75 -24.00
N LEU A 38 -2.52 -15.51 -24.13
CA LEU A 38 -1.38 -15.14 -24.96
C LEU A 38 -0.03 -15.42 -24.28
N GLY A 39 -0.02 -15.92 -23.04
CA GLY A 39 1.20 -16.19 -22.28
C GLY A 39 1.98 -14.92 -21.88
N ILE A 40 1.33 -13.75 -21.93
CA ILE A 40 1.96 -12.48 -21.58
C ILE A 40 1.95 -12.33 -20.06
N LYS A 41 3.08 -11.89 -19.49
CA LYS A 41 3.22 -11.69 -18.05
C LYS A 41 2.37 -10.50 -17.58
N TYR A 42 1.79 -10.61 -16.41
CA TYR A 42 1.10 -9.47 -15.80
C TYR A 42 1.12 -9.55 -14.27
N VAL A 43 1.07 -8.37 -13.67
CA VAL A 43 0.90 -8.16 -12.23
C VAL A 43 -0.19 -7.13 -12.00
N PHE A 44 -0.80 -7.18 -10.82
CA PHE A 44 -1.77 -6.20 -10.36
C PHE A 44 -1.12 -5.27 -9.34
N VAL A 45 -1.30 -3.96 -9.51
CA VAL A 45 -0.80 -2.94 -8.60
C VAL A 45 -1.97 -2.12 -8.07
N THR A 46 -2.07 -1.95 -6.75
CA THR A 46 -3.04 -1.04 -6.13
C THR A 46 -2.40 -0.18 -5.05
N ASN A 47 -2.86 1.07 -4.89
CA ASN A 47 -2.50 1.92 -3.75
C ASN A 47 -3.30 1.56 -2.49
N ASP A 48 -4.38 0.81 -2.64
CA ASP A 48 -5.21 0.40 -1.52
C ASP A 48 -4.47 -0.64 -0.67
N CYS A 49 -4.25 -0.29 0.59
CA CYS A 49 -3.53 -1.10 1.55
C CYS A 49 -4.46 -1.79 2.54
N ARG A 50 -5.79 -1.66 2.40
CA ARG A 50 -6.77 -2.24 3.34
C ARG A 50 -6.72 -3.77 3.38
N LEU A 51 -6.33 -4.40 2.27
CA LEU A 51 -6.20 -5.85 2.14
C LEU A 51 -4.74 -6.27 1.94
N SER A 52 -4.40 -7.48 2.39
CA SER A 52 -3.11 -8.09 2.05
C SER A 52 -3.10 -8.58 0.59
N ALA A 53 -1.90 -8.81 0.04
CA ALA A 53 -1.73 -9.41 -1.28
C ALA A 53 -2.51 -10.73 -1.43
N LEU A 54 -2.52 -11.57 -0.39
CA LEU A 54 -3.30 -12.81 -0.36
C LEU A 54 -4.81 -12.55 -0.42
N GLN A 55 -5.29 -11.54 0.30
CA GLN A 55 -6.71 -11.17 0.31
C GLN A 55 -7.16 -10.57 -1.03
N TYR A 56 -6.34 -9.76 -1.69
CA TYR A 56 -6.61 -9.28 -3.05
C TYR A 56 -6.62 -10.42 -4.06
N SER A 57 -5.65 -11.35 -3.98
CA SER A 57 -5.62 -12.55 -4.81
C SER A 57 -6.89 -13.38 -4.64
N GLN A 58 -7.36 -13.59 -3.41
CA GLN A 58 -8.64 -14.24 -3.13
C GLN A 58 -9.83 -13.46 -3.71
N LYS A 59 -9.86 -12.13 -3.54
CA LYS A 59 -10.91 -11.26 -4.11
C LYS A 59 -10.99 -11.39 -5.64
N LEU A 60 -9.85 -11.36 -6.34
CA LEU A 60 -9.80 -11.54 -7.79
C LEU A 60 -10.26 -12.94 -8.20
N ARG A 61 -9.86 -13.99 -7.46
CA ARG A 61 -10.36 -15.35 -7.70
C ARG A 61 -11.87 -15.48 -7.53
N ASN A 62 -12.46 -14.76 -6.56
CA ASN A 62 -13.91 -14.72 -6.39
C ASN A 62 -14.62 -14.04 -7.57
N PHE A 63 -13.95 -13.13 -8.29
CA PHE A 63 -14.43 -12.61 -9.57
C PHE A 63 -14.15 -13.54 -10.76
N GLY A 64 -13.58 -14.72 -10.52
CA GLY A 64 -13.17 -15.68 -11.53
C GLY A 64 -11.95 -15.24 -12.34
N ILE A 65 -11.11 -14.37 -11.79
CA ILE A 65 -9.81 -13.99 -12.36
C ILE A 65 -8.73 -14.80 -11.64
N PRO A 66 -8.02 -15.72 -12.33
CA PRO A 66 -6.90 -16.44 -11.76
C PRO A 66 -5.81 -15.45 -11.31
N CYS A 67 -5.43 -15.52 -10.03
CA CYS A 67 -4.40 -14.65 -9.48
C CYS A 67 -3.72 -15.32 -8.29
N THR A 68 -2.39 -15.34 -8.28
CA THR A 68 -1.59 -15.71 -7.09
C THR A 68 -1.31 -14.48 -6.22
N LYS A 69 -0.81 -14.67 -4.99
CA LYS A 69 -0.46 -13.54 -4.11
C LYS A 69 0.77 -12.78 -4.61
N GLU A 70 1.66 -13.45 -5.34
CA GLU A 70 2.89 -12.90 -5.93
C GLU A 70 2.59 -11.94 -7.08
N GLN A 71 1.43 -12.12 -7.74
CA GLN A 71 0.96 -11.21 -8.77
C GLN A 71 0.32 -9.93 -8.20
N ILE A 72 0.18 -9.80 -6.88
CA ILE A 72 -0.37 -8.59 -6.26
C ILE A 72 0.76 -7.78 -5.63
N ILE A 73 0.84 -6.51 -6.03
CA ILE A 73 1.79 -5.55 -5.50
C ILE A 73 1.01 -4.42 -4.83
N THR A 74 1.33 -4.20 -3.56
CA THR A 74 0.79 -3.11 -2.75
C THR A 74 1.93 -2.27 -2.18
N PRO A 75 1.68 -1.03 -1.77
CA PRO A 75 2.67 -0.22 -1.06
C PRO A 75 3.28 -0.94 0.15
N LEU A 76 2.51 -1.79 0.83
CA LEU A 76 3.02 -2.60 1.95
C LEU A 76 4.00 -3.68 1.48
N SER A 77 3.76 -4.35 0.34
CA SER A 77 4.73 -5.30 -0.20
C SER A 77 6.02 -4.60 -0.64
N VAL A 78 5.94 -3.36 -1.13
CA VAL A 78 7.11 -2.53 -1.44
C VAL A 78 7.96 -2.31 -0.19
N LEU A 79 7.34 -1.85 0.90
CA LEU A 79 8.04 -1.67 2.18
C LEU A 79 8.71 -2.97 2.64
N LEU A 80 7.96 -4.07 2.70
CA LEU A 80 8.47 -5.34 3.19
C LEU A 80 9.64 -5.87 2.34
N ARG A 81 9.60 -5.68 1.02
CA ARG A 81 10.69 -6.07 0.11
C ARG A 81 11.93 -5.19 0.31
N GLN A 82 11.76 -3.88 0.47
CA GLN A 82 12.86 -2.96 0.77
C GLN A 82 13.54 -3.29 2.10
N LEU A 83 12.78 -3.71 3.11
CA LEU A 83 13.32 -4.11 4.42
C LEU A 83 14.03 -5.47 4.38
N THR A 84 13.57 -6.39 3.53
CA THR A 84 14.20 -7.71 3.37
C THR A 84 15.54 -7.61 2.63
N ASN A 85 15.67 -6.70 1.67
CA ASN A 85 16.90 -6.53 0.89
C ASN A 85 18.02 -5.82 1.67
N LYS A 86 17.69 -5.10 2.75
CA LYS A 86 18.68 -4.50 3.64
C LYS A 86 19.19 -5.59 4.60
N SER A 87 20.43 -6.03 4.38
CA SER A 87 21.12 -7.13 5.08
C SER A 87 21.37 -6.91 6.60
N SER A 88 20.56 -6.10 7.27
CA SER A 88 20.69 -5.81 8.71
C SER A 88 20.21 -6.98 9.56
N ARG A 89 21.05 -7.43 10.51
CA ARG A 89 20.74 -8.50 11.47
C ARG A 89 19.57 -8.21 12.42
N LYS A 90 19.04 -6.98 12.47
CA LYS A 90 17.98 -6.58 13.42
C LYS A 90 16.69 -6.19 12.69
N THR A 91 15.58 -6.78 13.13
CA THR A 91 14.23 -6.46 12.69
C THR A 91 13.87 -5.01 13.06
N PRO A 92 13.55 -4.14 12.09
CA PRO A 92 13.21 -2.75 12.38
C PRO A 92 11.89 -2.64 13.14
N GLY A 93 11.88 -1.76 14.14
CA GLY A 93 10.72 -1.27 14.84
C GLY A 93 9.95 -0.26 13.99
N VAL A 94 8.66 -0.51 13.83
CA VAL A 94 7.75 0.25 12.98
C VAL A 94 6.59 0.78 13.81
N LEU A 95 6.41 2.09 13.82
CA LEU A 95 5.13 2.70 14.19
C LEU A 95 4.22 2.75 12.95
N ALA A 96 3.17 1.94 12.97
CA ALA A 96 2.24 1.80 11.86
C ALA A 96 0.91 2.47 12.19
N PHE A 97 0.70 3.67 11.64
CA PHE A 97 -0.55 4.43 11.70
C PHE A 97 -1.44 4.02 10.53
N THR A 98 -2.16 2.92 10.76
CA THR A 98 -2.98 2.23 9.75
C THR A 98 -4.24 1.66 10.41
N SER A 99 -5.21 1.21 9.62
CA SER A 99 -6.36 0.48 10.19
C SER A 99 -5.95 -0.75 10.99
N LYS A 100 -6.77 -1.15 11.97
CA LYS A 100 -6.53 -2.34 12.82
C LYS A 100 -6.30 -3.62 11.99
N LYS A 101 -6.95 -3.76 10.83
CA LYS A 101 -6.77 -4.91 9.93
C LYS A 101 -5.37 -4.93 9.32
N VAL A 102 -4.90 -3.79 8.82
CA VAL A 102 -3.58 -3.63 8.23
C VAL A 102 -2.49 -3.84 9.28
N ARG A 103 -2.63 -3.22 10.45
CA ARG A 103 -1.70 -3.38 11.58
C ARG A 103 -1.56 -4.85 12.01
N ARG A 104 -2.66 -5.62 12.05
CA ARG A 104 -2.61 -7.07 12.31
C ARG A 104 -1.88 -7.85 11.22
N GLY A 105 -2.13 -7.52 9.95
CA GLY A 105 -1.40 -8.12 8.83
C GLY A 105 0.11 -7.89 8.93
N LEU A 106 0.52 -6.66 9.22
CA LEU A 106 1.92 -6.30 9.43
C LEU A 106 2.55 -7.02 10.63
N LYS A 107 1.82 -7.15 11.76
CA LYS A 107 2.29 -7.90 12.95
C LYS A 107 2.63 -9.37 12.65
N SER A 108 2.01 -9.98 11.64
CA SER A 108 2.29 -11.37 11.27
C SER A 108 3.61 -11.55 10.50
N ASN A 109 4.24 -10.45 10.06
CA ASN A 109 5.47 -10.49 9.29
C ASN A 109 6.71 -10.46 10.20
N LYS A 110 7.56 -11.50 10.10
CA LYS A 110 8.78 -11.65 10.92
C LYS A 110 9.87 -10.62 10.63
N ASN A 111 9.78 -9.91 9.50
CA ASN A 111 10.78 -8.92 9.06
C ASN A 111 10.52 -7.52 9.63
N ILE A 112 9.46 -7.32 10.41
CA ILE A 112 9.17 -6.06 11.09
C ILE A 112 8.67 -6.30 12.51
N LYS A 113 8.95 -5.36 13.42
CA LYS A 113 8.39 -5.33 14.78
C LYS A 113 7.44 -4.15 14.87
N ILE A 114 6.13 -4.41 14.95
CA ILE A 114 5.16 -3.33 15.19
C ILE A 114 5.28 -2.86 16.64
N LEU A 115 5.52 -1.57 16.80
CA LEU A 115 5.73 -0.91 18.08
C LEU A 115 4.43 -0.33 18.66
N ASP A 116 4.46 -0.03 19.95
CA ASP A 116 3.44 0.74 20.64
C ASP A 116 3.81 2.24 20.62
N PRO A 117 2.94 3.14 20.11
CA PRO A 117 3.26 4.56 20.02
C PRO A 117 3.62 5.20 21.36
N GLU A 118 2.88 4.89 22.42
CA GLU A 118 3.06 5.53 23.72
C GLU A 118 4.37 5.10 24.38
N LYS A 119 4.70 3.81 24.28
CA LYS A 119 5.86 3.23 24.97
C LYS A 119 7.15 3.31 24.16
N ASP A 120 7.06 3.18 22.85
CA ASP A 120 8.21 2.80 22.02
C ASP A 120 8.62 3.86 20.98
N TYR A 121 7.98 5.03 20.90
CA TYR A 121 8.21 5.99 19.80
C TYR A 121 9.67 6.39 19.60
N LYS A 122 10.45 6.50 20.68
CA LYS A 122 11.89 6.82 20.63
C LYS A 122 12.74 5.71 20.00
N SER A 123 12.23 4.48 19.96
CA SER A 123 12.93 3.32 19.41
C SER A 123 12.54 3.02 17.95
N ALA A 124 11.56 3.74 17.42
CA ALA A 124 11.05 3.53 16.08
C ALA A 124 12.11 3.90 15.03
N GLN A 125 12.46 2.97 14.14
CA GLN A 125 13.28 3.27 12.97
C GLN A 125 12.40 3.72 11.79
N ILE A 126 11.12 3.37 11.81
CA ILE A 126 10.19 3.62 10.71
C ILE A 126 8.86 4.13 11.27
N VAL A 127 8.35 5.18 10.65
CA VAL A 127 6.95 5.61 10.74
C VAL A 127 6.28 5.30 9.41
N LEU A 128 5.22 4.49 9.45
CA LEU A 128 4.40 4.14 8.30
C LEU A 128 3.00 4.73 8.48
N VAL A 129 2.59 5.58 7.54
CA VAL A 129 1.24 6.15 7.48
C VAL A 129 0.49 5.58 6.29
N ALA A 130 -0.53 4.78 6.58
CA ALA A 130 -1.47 4.23 5.59
C ALA A 130 -2.88 4.54 6.09
N GLY A 131 -3.36 5.74 5.75
CA GLY A 131 -4.47 6.46 6.38
C GLY A 131 -5.65 5.60 6.86
N SER A 132 -6.22 5.99 7.99
CA SER A 132 -7.31 5.27 8.64
C SER A 132 -8.31 6.27 9.22
N GLN A 133 -9.59 5.89 9.21
CA GLN A 133 -10.65 6.63 9.92
C GLN A 133 -10.45 6.66 11.44
N ASP A 134 -9.67 5.72 11.99
CA ASP A 134 -9.34 5.68 13.42
C ASP A 134 -8.18 6.63 13.81
N PHE A 135 -7.54 7.29 12.83
CA PHE A 135 -6.40 8.17 13.06
C PHE A 135 -6.81 9.41 13.86
N ASN A 136 -6.11 9.69 14.95
CA ASN A 136 -6.44 10.78 15.86
C ASN A 136 -5.21 11.66 16.18
N TYR A 137 -5.40 12.65 17.07
CA TYR A 137 -4.34 13.57 17.46
C TYR A 137 -3.14 12.88 18.11
N MET A 138 -3.36 11.83 18.92
CA MET A 138 -2.25 11.10 19.55
C MET A 138 -1.41 10.36 18.50
N ASP A 139 -2.05 9.81 17.47
CA ASP A 139 -1.34 9.20 16.35
C ASP A 139 -0.48 10.24 15.60
N LEU A 140 -1.02 11.42 15.33
CA LEU A 140 -0.27 12.55 14.76
C LEU A 140 0.93 12.92 15.63
N MET A 141 0.71 13.10 16.94
CA MET A 141 1.75 13.47 17.88
C MET A 141 2.88 12.43 17.91
N TYR A 142 2.57 11.14 18.06
CA TYR A 142 3.60 10.09 18.11
C TYR A 142 4.31 9.89 16.77
N ALA A 143 3.60 10.07 15.63
CA ALA A 143 4.24 10.08 14.32
C ALA A 143 5.29 11.20 14.25
N CYS A 144 4.93 12.42 14.64
CA CYS A 144 5.82 13.57 14.65
C CYS A 144 7.02 13.36 15.57
N LEU A 145 6.79 12.91 16.81
CA LEU A 145 7.85 12.65 17.79
C LEU A 145 8.85 11.61 17.28
N ALA A 146 8.39 10.52 16.70
CA ALA A 146 9.27 9.49 16.17
C ALA A 146 10.08 9.98 14.96
N ILE A 147 9.47 10.77 14.07
CA ILE A 147 10.15 11.36 12.90
C ILE A 147 11.21 12.37 13.34
N GLN A 148 10.89 13.25 14.30
CA GLN A 148 11.86 14.20 14.88
C GLN A 148 13.00 13.49 15.59
N ASN A 149 12.76 12.27 16.10
CA ASN A 149 13.76 11.38 16.68
C ASN A 149 14.50 10.52 15.61
N GLY A 150 14.34 10.82 14.32
CA GLY A 150 15.11 10.22 13.23
C GLY A 150 14.47 9.00 12.55
N ALA A 151 13.22 8.66 12.87
CA ALA A 151 12.52 7.59 12.17
C ALA A 151 12.29 7.96 10.69
N THR A 152 12.49 6.99 9.78
CA THR A 152 12.20 7.19 8.36
C THR A 152 10.69 7.22 8.12
N PHE A 153 10.20 8.28 7.47
CA PHE A 153 8.78 8.49 7.20
C PHE A 153 8.35 7.88 5.86
N TYR A 154 7.53 6.83 5.90
CA TYR A 154 6.90 6.22 4.72
C TYR A 154 5.40 6.43 4.69
N THR A 155 4.84 6.49 3.48
CA THR A 155 3.41 6.48 3.25
C THR A 155 3.00 5.57 2.10
N THR A 156 1.77 5.06 2.13
CA THR A 156 1.24 4.18 1.09
C THR A 156 0.57 4.92 -0.07
N SER A 157 0.16 6.17 0.13
CA SER A 157 -0.45 7.02 -0.90
C SER A 157 -0.34 8.49 -0.47
N LYS A 158 -0.19 9.39 -1.45
CA LYS A 158 -0.27 10.84 -1.26
C LYS A 158 -1.60 11.44 -1.76
N ASP A 159 -2.62 10.62 -1.98
CA ASP A 159 -3.94 11.09 -2.40
C ASP A 159 -4.60 11.87 -1.26
N TYR A 160 -4.89 13.15 -1.48
CA TYR A 160 -5.46 14.04 -0.48
C TYR A 160 -6.90 13.69 -0.10
N THR A 161 -7.64 13.09 -1.03
CA THR A 161 -9.07 12.82 -0.87
C THR A 161 -9.48 11.54 -1.57
N PHE A 162 -10.60 10.96 -1.16
CA PHE A 162 -11.26 9.88 -1.89
C PHE A 162 -12.79 10.01 -1.82
N PRO A 163 -13.53 9.43 -2.79
CA PRO A 163 -14.99 9.44 -2.79
C PRO A 163 -15.57 8.71 -1.58
N SER A 164 -16.64 9.26 -1.01
CA SER A 164 -17.37 8.64 0.11
C SER A 164 -18.86 8.47 -0.19
N ASN A 165 -19.53 7.66 0.62
CA ASN A 165 -20.98 7.47 0.55
C ASN A 165 -21.78 8.71 1.00
N TYR A 166 -21.13 9.76 1.51
CA TYR A 166 -21.77 11.01 1.88
C TYR A 166 -22.02 11.94 0.68
N GLY A 167 -21.62 11.54 -0.52
CA GLY A 167 -21.70 12.39 -1.72
C GLY A 167 -20.58 13.43 -1.82
N TYR A 168 -19.65 13.45 -0.84
CA TYR A 168 -18.51 14.35 -0.81
C TYR A 168 -17.19 13.57 -0.83
N LEU A 169 -16.12 14.25 -1.27
CA LEU A 169 -14.76 13.80 -1.06
C LEU A 169 -14.39 13.94 0.41
N ILE A 170 -13.80 12.90 1.00
CA ILE A 170 -13.32 12.92 2.39
C ILE A 170 -11.80 12.83 2.45
N PRO A 171 -11.16 13.27 3.55
CA PRO A 171 -9.70 13.25 3.69
C PRO A 171 -9.10 11.86 3.48
N GLY A 172 -8.14 11.77 2.57
CA GLY A 172 -7.33 10.58 2.30
C GLY A 172 -6.02 10.57 3.08
N THR A 173 -5.19 9.56 2.81
CA THR A 173 -3.86 9.41 3.43
C THR A 173 -2.99 10.64 3.21
N GLY A 174 -3.07 11.28 2.04
CA GLY A 174 -2.30 12.48 1.72
C GLY A 174 -2.57 13.65 2.65
N ALA A 175 -3.80 13.82 3.15
CA ALA A 175 -4.13 14.88 4.10
C ALA A 175 -3.45 14.65 5.47
N ILE A 176 -3.44 13.40 5.95
CA ILE A 176 -2.73 13.01 7.17
C ILE A 176 -1.22 13.21 7.00
N VAL A 177 -0.68 12.75 5.87
CA VAL A 177 0.73 12.91 5.53
C VAL A 177 1.14 14.37 5.52
N ALA A 178 0.36 15.24 4.87
CA ALA A 178 0.65 16.67 4.81
C ALA A 178 0.67 17.33 6.18
N ALA A 179 -0.21 16.93 7.11
CA ALA A 179 -0.18 17.42 8.49
C ALA A 179 1.15 17.05 9.19
N ILE A 180 1.61 15.81 9.02
CA ILE A 180 2.88 15.32 9.59
C ILE A 180 4.08 16.00 8.91
N GLU A 181 4.11 16.08 7.57
CA GLU A 181 5.18 16.75 6.81
C GLU A 181 5.27 18.23 7.26
N LYS A 182 4.14 18.90 7.46
CA LYS A 182 4.10 20.29 7.91
C LYS A 182 4.57 20.46 9.36
N ALA A 183 4.19 19.56 10.26
CA ALA A 183 4.57 19.61 11.67
C ALA A 183 6.04 19.26 11.93
N THR A 184 6.64 18.41 11.07
CA THR A 184 8.00 17.88 11.27
C THR A 184 9.04 18.50 10.34
N GLY A 185 8.63 19.07 9.21
CA GLY A 185 9.53 19.47 8.11
C GLY A 185 10.09 18.29 7.30
N ALA A 186 9.77 17.05 7.66
CA ALA A 186 10.22 15.86 6.93
C ALA A 186 9.34 15.61 5.69
N ASN A 187 9.89 14.94 4.68
CA ASN A 187 9.15 14.50 3.50
C ASN A 187 8.85 13.00 3.58
N ALA A 188 7.59 12.61 3.36
CA ALA A 188 7.21 11.21 3.31
C ALA A 188 7.71 10.55 2.02
N ILE A 189 8.32 9.38 2.17
CA ILE A 189 8.66 8.49 1.06
C ILE A 189 7.39 7.74 0.65
N ASN A 190 6.88 8.05 -0.54
CA ASN A 190 5.71 7.36 -1.09
C ASN A 190 6.09 5.96 -1.59
N LEU A 191 5.39 4.94 -1.09
CA LEU A 191 5.52 3.54 -1.48
C LEU A 191 4.50 3.11 -2.54
N GLY A 192 3.44 3.90 -2.74
CA GLY A 192 2.41 3.65 -3.73
C GLY A 192 2.72 4.29 -5.08
N LYS A 193 1.86 4.05 -6.07
CA LYS A 193 1.83 4.80 -7.33
C LYS A 193 1.70 6.30 -7.03
N PRO A 194 2.39 7.19 -7.76
CA PRO A 194 3.25 6.91 -8.92
C PRO A 194 4.75 6.71 -8.55
N SER A 195 5.09 6.23 -7.35
CA SER A 195 6.50 6.05 -6.97
C SER A 195 7.23 5.08 -7.88
N LYS A 196 8.50 5.37 -8.21
CA LYS A 196 9.35 4.45 -8.98
C LYS A 196 9.48 3.08 -8.30
N ALA A 197 9.50 3.06 -6.96
CA ALA A 197 9.69 1.84 -6.18
C ALA A 197 8.60 0.77 -6.41
N ILE A 198 7.33 1.17 -6.59
CA ILE A 198 6.26 0.20 -6.85
C ILE A 198 6.35 -0.39 -8.25
N PHE A 199 6.83 0.39 -9.22
CA PHE A 199 7.02 -0.05 -10.61
C PHE A 199 8.31 -0.87 -10.79
N ASP A 200 9.40 -0.55 -10.10
CA ASP A 200 10.63 -1.35 -10.13
C ASP A 200 10.42 -2.76 -9.55
N ILE A 201 9.42 -2.91 -8.68
CA ILE A 201 9.06 -4.18 -8.05
C ILE A 201 8.14 -5.02 -8.95
N ALA A 202 7.39 -4.37 -9.84
CA ALA A 202 6.40 -4.93 -10.73
C ALA A 202 7.01 -5.53 -12.00
#